data_AF-A0A7W7KEA8-F1
#
_entry.id   AF-A0A7W7KEA8-F1
#
_cell.length_a   1.000
_cell.length_b   1.000
_cell.length_c   1.000
_cell.angle_alpha   90.00
_cell.angle_beta   90.00
_cell.angle_gamma   90.00
#
_symmetry.space_group_name_H-M   'P 1'
#
loop_
_entity.id
_entity.type
_entity.pdbx_description
1 polymer ?
#
loop_
_entity_poly.entity_id
_entity_poly.type
_entity_poly.pdbx_seq_one_letter_code
_entity_poly.pdbx_strand_id
1 'polypeptide(L)'
;MSQVLKSEQWVITDKLPVLMARMDKINERLRMSSAPLLTISVEPLGVRTMRKGLQEITADFSKVRIERQIADDVNHTKVLAHTRIALSTGVMTHTFYDDLNEEQVYAIQNPASACKCDHCNHDRQRVNIYTVQNDQGIFRVGSSCIDDFSKLKMNKWLAAHEDAVEQLNKYSEITFSDIRDHGVLEVDSLLAEVVELLQKGPYQTKYEHGISTGYIAFGNVQLKVEQNDGRAPEYPDDVMESVRLIKQMILQSEFSETERLKDISLSQRNIVNNGYVTVAQAPIMAGAVAWHNKHKKLQAEREAEGSAPKAQSNVGTAHLGAVKDRIVFKNLQVVGVWAGTSDRGFPFTKLTMLDDQNHVITWKASTHLDLDKGDRINLVGSVKGHATFNSKLFGKEVQATEMTRCSILTNEEVLEAEKPKKARTRKAQEESLSPAA
;
A
#
# COMPACT_ATOMS: atom_id res chain seq x y z
N MET A 1 -11.88 -10.64 -41.00
CA MET A 1 -11.25 -10.15 -39.76
C MET A 1 -11.79 -8.75 -39.52
N SER A 2 -12.72 -8.55 -38.57
CA SER A 2 -13.22 -7.19 -38.29
C SER A 2 -12.10 -6.40 -37.63
N GLN A 3 -11.56 -5.40 -38.33
CA GLN A 3 -10.69 -4.40 -37.70
C GLN A 3 -11.55 -3.64 -36.69
N VAL A 4 -11.38 -3.94 -35.41
CA VAL A 4 -11.98 -3.14 -34.34
C VAL A 4 -11.42 -1.73 -34.50
N LEU A 5 -12.30 -0.77 -34.77
CA LEU A 5 -11.98 0.65 -34.84
C LEU A 5 -11.35 1.07 -33.49
N LYS A 6 -10.00 1.08 -33.41
CA LYS A 6 -9.26 1.22 -32.14
C LYS A 6 -9.55 2.49 -31.32
N SER A 7 -10.34 3.44 -31.81
CA SER A 7 -10.65 4.71 -31.14
C SER A 7 -12.09 4.82 -30.68
N GLU A 8 -12.88 3.77 -30.85
CA GLU A 8 -14.26 3.73 -30.41
C GLU A 8 -14.46 2.46 -29.57
N GLN A 9 -14.81 2.64 -28.30
CA GLN A 9 -14.95 1.52 -27.39
C GLN A 9 -16.10 1.70 -26.41
N TRP A 10 -16.55 0.58 -25.88
CA TRP A 10 -17.58 0.51 -24.85
C TRP A 10 -16.92 0.54 -23.49
N VAL A 11 -17.34 1.45 -22.63
CA VAL A 11 -16.77 1.64 -21.30
C VAL A 11 -17.91 1.57 -20.29
N ILE A 12 -17.71 0.81 -19.21
CA ILE A 12 -18.65 0.80 -18.09
C ILE A 12 -18.75 2.22 -17.54
N THR A 13 -19.96 2.74 -17.37
CA THR A 13 -20.20 4.13 -16.99
C THR A 13 -19.45 4.53 -15.72
N ASP A 14 -19.29 3.64 -14.74
CA ASP A 14 -18.53 3.87 -13.51
C ASP A 14 -17.02 4.13 -13.73
N LYS A 15 -16.45 3.60 -14.82
CA LYS A 15 -15.04 3.83 -15.19
C LYS A 15 -14.84 5.15 -15.93
N LEU A 16 -15.93 5.75 -16.42
CA LEU A 16 -15.87 6.96 -17.24
C LEU A 16 -15.18 8.14 -16.53
N PRO A 17 -15.44 8.46 -15.24
CA PRO A 17 -14.76 9.58 -14.58
C PRO A 17 -13.23 9.42 -14.53
N VAL A 18 -12.74 8.20 -14.30
CA VAL A 18 -11.31 7.91 -14.24
C VAL A 18 -10.68 7.99 -15.63
N LEU A 19 -11.36 7.43 -16.65
CA LEU A 19 -10.94 7.54 -18.04
C LEU A 19 -10.86 9.02 -18.46
N MET A 20 -11.91 9.81 -18.20
CA MET A 20 -11.95 11.23 -18.55
C MET A 20 -10.85 12.04 -17.85
N ALA A 21 -10.59 11.79 -16.56
CA ALA A 21 -9.47 12.44 -15.87
C ALA A 21 -8.10 12.12 -16.47
N ARG A 22 -7.94 10.94 -17.11
CA ARG A 22 -6.72 10.60 -17.85
C ARG A 22 -6.67 11.32 -19.19
N MET A 23 -7.80 11.37 -19.89
CA MET A 23 -7.94 12.12 -21.15
C MET A 23 -7.62 13.60 -20.98
N ASP A 24 -8.10 14.23 -19.90
CA ASP A 24 -7.81 15.62 -19.59
C ASP A 24 -6.32 15.88 -19.38
N LYS A 25 -5.62 14.96 -18.71
CA LYS A 25 -4.15 15.04 -18.54
C LYS A 25 -3.41 14.90 -19.87
N ILE A 26 -3.92 14.09 -20.80
CA ILE A 26 -3.36 13.98 -22.15
C ILE A 26 -3.53 15.32 -22.88
N ASN A 27 -4.73 15.89 -22.87
CA ASN A 27 -5.03 17.18 -23.48
C ASN A 27 -4.25 18.34 -22.83
N GLU A 28 -4.01 18.32 -21.52
CA GLU A 28 -3.18 19.32 -20.85
C GLU A 28 -1.72 19.28 -21.36
N ARG A 29 -1.16 18.09 -21.57
CA ARG A 29 0.18 17.95 -22.18
C ARG A 29 0.23 18.49 -23.61
N LEU A 30 -0.84 18.25 -24.39
CA LEU A 30 -0.96 18.80 -25.74
C LEU A 30 -1.00 20.33 -25.71
N ARG A 31 -1.82 20.91 -24.83
CA ARG A 31 -1.94 22.35 -24.59
C ARG A 31 -0.60 23.00 -24.25
N MET A 32 0.14 22.43 -23.28
CA MET A 32 1.48 22.92 -22.89
C MET A 32 2.49 22.88 -24.05
N SER A 33 2.24 22.05 -25.06
CA SER A 33 3.12 21.85 -26.19
C SER A 33 2.71 22.58 -27.47
N SER A 34 1.62 23.37 -27.39
CA SER A 34 0.95 24.00 -28.54
C SER A 34 0.61 23.00 -29.65
N ALA A 35 0.29 21.76 -29.27
CA ALA A 35 -0.23 20.76 -30.17
C ALA A 35 -1.76 20.81 -30.20
N PRO A 36 -2.40 20.37 -31.29
CA PRO A 36 -3.85 20.25 -31.35
C PRO A 36 -4.38 19.38 -30.21
N LEU A 37 -5.61 19.63 -29.76
CA LEU A 37 -6.24 18.81 -28.73
C LEU A 37 -6.88 17.56 -29.34
N LEU A 38 -7.10 16.54 -28.52
CA LEU A 38 -7.94 15.40 -28.89
C LEU A 38 -9.41 15.76 -28.61
N THR A 39 -10.26 15.51 -29.60
CA THR A 39 -11.71 15.54 -29.41
C THR A 39 -12.17 14.18 -28.91
N ILE A 40 -12.95 14.18 -27.82
CA ILE A 40 -13.43 12.97 -27.18
C ILE A 40 -14.93 13.13 -26.99
N SER A 41 -15.70 12.23 -27.58
CA SER A 41 -17.15 12.19 -27.43
C SER A 41 -17.55 10.99 -26.59
N VAL A 42 -18.57 11.20 -25.75
CA VAL A 42 -19.17 10.18 -24.93
C VAL A 42 -20.66 10.14 -25.24
N GLU A 43 -21.13 9.00 -25.70
CA GLU A 43 -22.54 8.74 -25.98
C GLU A 43 -23.07 7.74 -24.95
N PRO A 44 -24.07 8.10 -24.12
CA PRO A 44 -24.69 7.15 -23.21
C PRO A 44 -25.51 6.13 -24.00
N LEU A 45 -25.25 4.85 -23.81
CA LEU A 45 -25.95 3.77 -24.54
C LEU A 45 -26.87 2.93 -23.66
N GLY A 46 -26.86 3.18 -22.35
CA GLY A 46 -27.72 2.52 -21.37
C GLY A 46 -27.21 1.15 -20.93
N VAL A 47 -28.12 0.39 -20.35
CA VAL A 47 -27.86 -0.89 -19.70
C VAL A 47 -27.62 -1.99 -20.74
N ARG A 48 -26.52 -2.74 -20.60
CA ARG A 48 -26.27 -3.97 -21.38
C ARG A 48 -26.08 -5.16 -20.46
N THR A 49 -26.69 -6.29 -20.86
CA THR A 49 -26.46 -7.59 -20.22
C THR A 49 -25.40 -8.36 -21.00
N MET A 50 -24.38 -8.85 -20.29
CA MET A 50 -23.31 -9.67 -20.82
C MET A 50 -23.26 -11.01 -20.12
N ARG A 51 -23.00 -12.08 -20.88
CA ARG A 51 -22.98 -13.45 -20.36
C ARG A 51 -21.56 -13.87 -19.99
N LYS A 52 -21.35 -14.31 -18.75
CA LYS A 52 -20.10 -14.83 -18.18
C LYS A 52 -20.29 -16.30 -17.78
N GLY A 53 -19.99 -17.21 -18.69
CA GLY A 53 -20.28 -18.63 -18.46
C GLY A 53 -21.78 -18.85 -18.26
N LEU A 54 -22.19 -19.18 -17.02
CA LEU A 54 -23.61 -19.36 -16.65
C LEU A 54 -24.26 -18.10 -16.04
N GLN A 55 -23.51 -17.05 -15.71
CA GLN A 55 -24.06 -15.83 -15.12
C GLN A 55 -24.33 -14.76 -16.17
N GLU A 56 -25.36 -13.94 -15.93
CA GLU A 56 -25.67 -12.73 -16.68
C GLU A 56 -25.35 -11.52 -15.81
N ILE A 57 -24.58 -10.58 -16.34
CA ILE A 57 -24.18 -9.35 -15.65
C ILE A 57 -24.76 -8.18 -16.43
N THR A 58 -25.46 -7.31 -15.72
CA THR A 58 -26.14 -6.14 -16.28
C THR A 58 -25.44 -4.88 -15.77
N ALA A 59 -24.94 -4.04 -16.67
CA ALA A 59 -24.23 -2.82 -16.31
C ALA A 59 -24.53 -1.68 -17.30
N ASP A 60 -24.39 -0.44 -16.85
CA ASP A 60 -24.50 0.72 -17.71
C ASP A 60 -23.22 0.92 -18.52
N PHE A 61 -23.40 1.17 -19.82
CA PHE A 61 -22.31 1.44 -20.74
C PHE A 61 -22.44 2.81 -21.39
N SER A 62 -21.29 3.43 -21.56
CA SER A 62 -21.10 4.60 -22.39
C SER A 62 -20.19 4.22 -23.55
N LYS A 63 -20.50 4.72 -24.74
CA LYS A 63 -19.63 4.64 -25.91
C LYS A 63 -18.69 5.82 -25.88
N VAL A 64 -17.40 5.54 -25.85
CA VAL A 64 -16.37 6.58 -25.87
C VAL A 64 -15.67 6.52 -27.21
N ARG A 65 -15.63 7.68 -27.89
CA ARG A 65 -14.97 7.85 -29.18
C ARG A 65 -13.92 8.94 -29.07
N ILE A 66 -12.69 8.61 -29.48
CA ILE A 66 -11.60 9.55 -29.66
C ILE A 66 -11.55 9.89 -31.14
N GLU A 67 -11.76 11.15 -31.50
CA GLU A 67 -11.68 11.59 -32.88
C GLU A 67 -10.22 11.66 -33.34
N ARG A 68 -10.02 11.29 -34.60
CA ARG A 68 -8.70 11.18 -35.23
C ARG A 68 -8.39 12.32 -36.20
N GLN A 69 -9.33 13.23 -36.34
CA GLN A 69 -9.24 14.35 -37.26
C GLN A 69 -8.82 15.59 -36.50
N ILE A 70 -7.79 16.27 -37.01
CA ILE A 70 -7.48 17.61 -36.59
C ILE A 70 -8.17 18.54 -37.59
N ALA A 71 -9.26 19.16 -37.16
CA ALA A 71 -9.84 20.27 -37.88
C ALA A 71 -9.08 21.53 -37.46
N ASP A 72 -8.38 22.13 -38.40
CA ASP A 72 -7.84 23.49 -38.27
C ASP A 72 -8.10 24.21 -39.60
N ASP A 73 -8.19 25.54 -39.57
CA ASP A 73 -8.64 26.38 -40.68
C ASP A 73 -7.68 26.36 -41.90
N VAL A 74 -6.48 25.80 -41.74
CA VAL A 74 -5.35 25.96 -42.69
C VAL A 74 -5.01 24.67 -43.45
N ASN A 75 -5.32 23.48 -42.92
CA ASN A 75 -5.03 22.20 -43.57
C ASN A 75 -5.81 21.06 -42.91
N HIS A 76 -6.86 20.55 -43.57
CA HIS A 76 -7.55 19.33 -43.13
C HIS A 76 -6.64 18.12 -43.33
N THR A 77 -5.74 17.87 -42.37
CA THR A 77 -4.82 16.73 -42.44
C THR A 77 -5.38 15.58 -41.62
N LYS A 78 -5.74 14.50 -42.31
CA LYS A 78 -6.19 13.24 -41.71
C LYS A 78 -5.06 12.22 -41.76
N VAL A 79 -4.77 11.55 -40.64
CA VAL A 79 -3.79 10.46 -40.63
C VAL A 79 -4.51 9.15 -40.95
N LEU A 80 -4.15 8.51 -42.07
CA LEU A 80 -4.79 7.28 -42.54
C LEU A 80 -4.14 6.03 -41.94
N ALA A 81 -2.81 6.01 -41.84
CA ALA A 81 -2.08 4.86 -41.33
C ALA A 81 -0.69 5.19 -40.78
N HIS A 82 -0.20 4.33 -39.89
CA HIS A 82 1.20 4.25 -39.49
C HIS A 82 1.82 2.97 -40.02
N THR A 83 2.95 3.10 -40.71
CA THR A 83 3.71 1.99 -41.28
C THR A 83 5.04 1.86 -40.55
N ARG A 84 5.27 0.68 -39.96
CA ARG A 84 6.57 0.29 -39.41
C ARG A 84 7.30 -0.63 -40.38
N ILE A 85 8.57 -0.35 -40.64
CA ILE A 85 9.39 -1.06 -41.62
C ILE A 85 10.53 -1.79 -40.91
N ALA A 86 10.62 -3.10 -41.12
CA ALA A 86 11.75 -3.90 -40.67
C ALA A 86 12.91 -3.74 -41.67
N LEU A 87 13.89 -2.88 -41.35
CA LEU A 87 14.96 -2.51 -42.31
C LEU A 87 15.77 -3.68 -42.85
N SER A 88 15.90 -4.77 -42.08
CA SER A 88 16.63 -5.98 -42.50
C SER A 88 15.90 -6.80 -43.56
N THR A 89 14.56 -6.75 -43.59
CA THR A 89 13.73 -7.60 -44.47
C THR A 89 12.87 -6.79 -45.44
N GLY A 90 12.74 -5.48 -45.24
CA GLY A 90 11.83 -4.62 -45.98
C GLY A 90 10.35 -4.84 -45.65
N VAL A 91 10.03 -5.75 -44.73
CA VAL A 91 8.64 -6.08 -44.36
C VAL A 91 7.99 -4.85 -43.72
N MET A 92 6.80 -4.50 -44.23
CA MET A 92 5.98 -3.39 -43.73
C MET A 92 4.82 -3.91 -42.91
N THR A 93 4.64 -3.34 -41.72
CA THR A 93 3.47 -3.58 -40.87
C THR A 93 2.66 -2.29 -40.80
N HIS A 94 1.40 -2.37 -41.20
CA HIS A 94 0.50 -1.22 -41.27
C HIS A 94 -0.50 -1.24 -40.11
N THR A 95 -0.62 -0.12 -39.42
CA THR A 95 -1.72 0.17 -38.49
C THR A 95 -2.63 1.19 -39.16
N PHE A 96 -3.83 0.75 -39.55
CA PHE A 96 -4.85 1.61 -40.15
C PHE A 96 -5.65 2.34 -39.06
N TYR A 97 -5.98 3.61 -39.34
CA TYR A 97 -6.70 4.48 -38.41
C TYR A 97 -8.12 4.80 -38.87
N ASP A 98 -8.62 4.22 -39.96
CA ASP A 98 -10.02 4.38 -40.36
C ASP A 98 -10.47 3.22 -41.25
N ASP A 99 -11.77 3.18 -41.55
CA ASP A 99 -12.30 2.38 -42.64
C ASP A 99 -11.88 3.05 -43.96
N LEU A 100 -10.83 2.49 -44.55
CA LEU A 100 -10.22 3.03 -45.77
C LEU A 100 -10.88 2.44 -47.01
N ASN A 101 -11.05 3.27 -48.03
CA ASN A 101 -11.45 2.80 -49.36
C ASN A 101 -10.30 2.03 -50.05
N GLU A 102 -10.61 1.34 -51.15
CA GLU A 102 -9.63 0.52 -51.86
C GLU A 102 -8.41 1.32 -52.35
N GLU A 103 -8.62 2.57 -52.78
CA GLU A 103 -7.55 3.46 -53.24
C GLU A 103 -6.57 3.81 -52.11
N GLN A 104 -7.10 4.16 -50.93
CA GLN A 104 -6.30 4.47 -49.75
C GLN A 104 -5.51 3.25 -49.27
N VAL A 105 -6.15 2.07 -49.21
CA VAL A 105 -5.48 0.81 -48.85
C VAL A 105 -4.35 0.50 -49.83
N TYR A 106 -4.62 0.65 -51.13
CA TYR A 106 -3.62 0.41 -52.18
C TYR A 106 -2.42 1.35 -52.04
N ALA A 107 -2.65 2.65 -51.84
CA ALA A 107 -1.60 3.66 -51.65
C ALA A 107 -0.70 3.38 -50.43
N ILE A 108 -1.27 2.78 -49.37
CA ILE A 108 -0.53 2.42 -48.16
C ILE A 108 0.32 1.16 -48.35
N GLN A 109 -0.26 0.14 -48.98
CA GLN A 109 0.36 -1.20 -49.07
C GLN A 109 1.35 -1.33 -50.23
N ASN A 110 1.18 -0.54 -51.30
CA ASN A 110 1.97 -0.65 -52.53
C ASN A 110 2.74 0.65 -52.84
N PRO A 111 3.57 1.17 -51.93
CA PRO A 111 4.34 2.37 -52.21
C PRO A 111 5.47 2.09 -53.21
N ALA A 112 5.77 3.07 -54.07
CA ALA A 112 6.90 2.99 -55.01
C ALA A 112 8.27 2.82 -54.31
N SER A 113 8.43 3.39 -53.12
CA SER A 113 9.54 3.07 -52.21
C SER A 113 9.01 2.98 -50.79
N ALA A 114 9.40 1.92 -50.07
CA ALA A 114 8.97 1.67 -48.70
C ALA A 114 9.35 2.83 -47.77
N CYS A 115 10.56 3.38 -47.90
CA CYS A 115 11.18 4.31 -46.96
C CYS A 115 11.23 5.77 -47.44
N LYS A 116 10.83 6.05 -48.69
CA LYS A 116 10.80 7.41 -49.25
C LYS A 116 9.73 8.27 -48.57
N CYS A 117 10.09 9.52 -48.30
CA CYS A 117 9.20 10.54 -47.72
C CYS A 117 8.82 11.54 -48.81
N ASP A 118 7.54 11.82 -48.98
CA ASP A 118 7.03 12.74 -50.01
C ASP A 118 7.31 14.21 -49.68
N HIS A 119 7.44 14.56 -48.40
CA HIS A 119 7.79 15.93 -47.99
C HIS A 119 9.23 16.31 -48.38
N CYS A 120 10.21 15.48 -48.02
CA CYS A 120 11.61 15.81 -48.27
C CYS A 120 12.18 15.12 -49.52
N ASN A 121 11.44 14.21 -50.16
CA ASN A 121 11.85 13.41 -51.32
C ASN A 121 13.12 12.55 -51.13
N HIS A 122 13.53 12.28 -49.89
CA HIS A 122 14.71 11.46 -49.58
C HIS A 122 14.30 10.09 -49.05
N ASP A 123 15.03 9.04 -49.40
CA ASP A 123 14.97 7.72 -48.78
C ASP A 123 16.06 7.62 -47.71
N ARG A 124 15.67 7.69 -46.44
CA ARG A 124 16.60 7.70 -45.28
C ARG A 124 16.55 6.41 -44.46
N GLN A 125 16.13 5.28 -45.07
CA GLN A 125 15.94 4.01 -44.34
C GLN A 125 15.09 4.19 -43.07
N ARG A 126 13.90 4.77 -43.21
CA ARG A 126 13.05 5.13 -42.08
C ARG A 126 12.34 3.90 -41.52
N VAL A 127 12.38 3.75 -40.19
CA VAL A 127 11.60 2.71 -39.50
C VAL A 127 10.11 3.07 -39.41
N ASN A 128 9.78 4.36 -39.32
CA ASN A 128 8.40 4.84 -39.15
C ASN A 128 8.03 5.83 -40.26
N ILE A 129 6.93 5.53 -40.96
CA ILE A 129 6.29 6.41 -41.95
C ILE A 129 4.80 6.52 -41.64
N TYR A 130 4.25 7.72 -41.80
CA TYR A 130 2.83 7.98 -41.68
C TYR A 130 2.24 8.25 -43.06
N THR A 131 1.07 7.70 -43.33
CA THR A 131 0.27 8.05 -44.50
C THR A 131 -0.78 9.06 -44.05
N VAL A 132 -0.78 10.24 -44.68
CA VAL A 132 -1.68 11.34 -44.39
C VAL A 132 -2.47 11.71 -45.64
N GLN A 133 -3.69 12.21 -45.46
CA GLN A 133 -4.53 12.74 -46.52
C GLN A 133 -4.87 14.19 -46.20
N ASN A 134 -4.77 15.05 -47.21
CA ASN A 134 -5.29 16.41 -47.18
C ASN A 134 -5.96 16.73 -48.52
N ASP A 135 -6.31 17.99 -48.74
CA ASP A 135 -6.99 18.45 -49.95
C ASP A 135 -6.16 18.24 -51.24
N GLN A 136 -4.84 18.03 -51.12
CA GLN A 136 -3.93 17.80 -52.24
C GLN A 136 -3.76 16.32 -52.58
N GLY A 137 -4.26 15.39 -51.76
CA GLY A 137 -4.18 13.95 -51.98
C GLY A 137 -3.60 13.17 -50.79
N ILE A 138 -3.03 12.00 -51.09
CA ILE A 138 -2.47 11.05 -50.11
C ILE A 138 -0.94 11.09 -50.17
N PHE A 139 -0.30 11.27 -49.03
CA PHE A 139 1.15 11.44 -48.90
C PHE A 139 1.73 10.52 -47.83
N ARG A 140 2.95 10.02 -48.06
CA ARG A 140 3.74 9.23 -47.10
C ARG A 140 4.86 10.10 -46.55
N VAL A 141 4.76 10.44 -45.27
CA VAL A 141 5.65 11.40 -44.62
C VAL A 141 6.38 10.72 -43.46
N GLY A 142 7.70 10.90 -43.41
CA GLY A 142 8.51 10.38 -42.31
C GLY A 142 8.18 11.09 -40.98
N SER A 143 8.41 10.41 -39.85
CA SER A 143 8.13 10.97 -38.51
C SER A 143 8.76 12.35 -38.29
N SER A 144 10.02 12.56 -38.68
CA SER A 144 10.67 13.87 -38.52
C SER A 144 10.13 14.97 -39.44
N CYS A 145 9.37 14.63 -40.48
CA CYS A 145 8.87 15.56 -41.49
C CYS A 145 7.38 15.89 -41.34
N ILE A 146 6.64 15.13 -40.55
CA ILE A 146 5.19 15.26 -40.47
C ILE A 146 4.75 16.60 -39.85
N ASP A 147 5.53 17.13 -38.91
CA ASP A 147 5.25 18.44 -38.31
C ASP A 147 5.40 19.57 -39.36
N ASP A 148 6.50 19.55 -40.12
CA ASP A 148 6.77 20.54 -41.17
C ASP A 148 5.78 20.43 -42.33
N PHE A 149 5.35 19.21 -42.66
CA PHE A 149 4.38 18.92 -43.71
C PHE A 149 2.99 19.42 -43.33
N SER A 150 2.51 19.07 -42.12
CA SER A 150 1.18 19.43 -41.65
C SER A 150 1.08 20.86 -41.13
N LYS A 151 2.21 21.51 -40.84
CA LYS A 151 2.30 22.78 -40.09
C LYS A 151 1.76 22.70 -38.65
N LEU A 152 1.54 21.48 -38.16
CA LEU A 152 1.04 21.19 -36.82
C LEU A 152 2.07 20.36 -36.05
N LYS A 153 1.98 20.32 -34.72
CA LYS A 153 2.78 19.41 -33.89
C LYS A 153 2.22 17.97 -33.93
N MET A 154 2.11 17.43 -35.13
CA MET A 154 1.44 16.16 -35.43
C MET A 154 2.13 14.97 -34.77
N ASN A 155 3.46 14.96 -34.62
CA ASN A 155 4.15 13.90 -33.87
C ASN A 155 3.69 13.82 -32.41
N LYS A 156 3.54 14.97 -31.74
CA LYS A 156 3.07 15.02 -30.35
C LYS A 156 1.61 14.61 -30.25
N TRP A 157 0.80 15.06 -31.21
CA TRP A 157 -0.60 14.69 -31.31
C TRP A 157 -0.77 13.18 -31.52
N LEU A 158 0.00 12.56 -32.42
CA LEU A 158 -0.04 11.13 -32.68
C LEU A 158 0.33 10.31 -31.44
N ALA A 159 1.41 10.69 -30.75
CA ALA A 159 1.80 10.03 -29.51
C ALA A 159 0.72 10.15 -28.42
N ALA A 160 0.08 11.32 -28.31
CA ALA A 160 -1.01 11.54 -27.38
C ALA A 160 -2.28 10.76 -27.76
N HIS A 161 -2.60 10.66 -29.05
CA HIS A 161 -3.69 9.86 -29.57
C HIS A 161 -3.46 8.36 -29.30
N GLU A 162 -2.24 7.86 -29.50
CA GLU A 162 -1.87 6.47 -29.17
C GLU A 162 -2.01 6.17 -27.68
N ASP A 163 -1.53 7.07 -26.80
CA ASP A 163 -1.73 6.96 -25.34
C ASP A 163 -3.22 6.99 -24.99
N ALA A 164 -4.00 7.88 -25.60
CA ALA A 164 -5.44 7.96 -25.36
C ALA A 164 -6.17 6.69 -25.79
N VAL A 165 -5.79 6.11 -26.93
CA VAL A 165 -6.29 4.81 -27.41
C VAL A 165 -5.87 3.68 -26.48
N GLU A 166 -4.64 3.67 -25.97
CA GLU A 166 -4.18 2.68 -25.00
C GLU A 166 -4.98 2.76 -23.70
N GLN A 167 -5.21 3.96 -23.16
CA GLN A 167 -6.08 4.15 -22.01
C GLN A 167 -7.50 3.67 -22.35
N LEU A 168 -8.07 4.08 -23.48
CA LEU A 168 -9.41 3.68 -23.89
C LEU A 168 -9.52 2.16 -23.95
N ASN A 169 -8.57 1.47 -24.58
CA ASN A 169 -8.51 0.00 -24.60
C ASN A 169 -8.40 -0.58 -23.19
N LYS A 170 -7.54 -0.03 -22.34
CA LYS A 170 -7.41 -0.48 -20.95
C LYS A 170 -8.71 -0.36 -20.13
N TYR A 171 -9.51 0.68 -20.36
CA TYR A 171 -10.78 0.88 -19.64
C TYR A 171 -12.00 0.26 -20.35
N SER A 172 -11.85 -0.18 -21.61
CA SER A 172 -12.89 -0.85 -22.40
C SER A 172 -12.72 -2.35 -22.54
N GLU A 173 -11.50 -2.85 -22.43
CA GLU A 173 -11.23 -4.26 -22.19
C GLU A 173 -11.88 -4.60 -20.86
N ILE A 174 -13.02 -5.26 -20.96
CA ILE A 174 -13.58 -5.98 -19.85
C ILE A 174 -12.67 -7.19 -19.65
N THR A 175 -11.52 -7.02 -18.97
CA THR A 175 -10.65 -8.16 -18.69
C THR A 175 -11.32 -9.07 -17.67
N PHE A 176 -11.03 -10.38 -17.68
CA PHE A 176 -11.55 -11.31 -16.66
C PHE A 176 -11.18 -10.90 -15.22
N SER A 177 -10.13 -10.09 -15.05
CA SER A 177 -9.80 -9.38 -13.79
C SER A 177 -10.78 -8.26 -13.48
N ASP A 178 -11.19 -7.46 -14.46
CA ASP A 178 -12.22 -6.43 -14.28
C ASP A 178 -13.58 -7.03 -13.89
N ILE A 179 -13.99 -8.17 -14.47
CA ILE A 179 -15.24 -8.87 -14.08
C ILE A 179 -15.10 -9.72 -12.80
N ARG A 180 -13.89 -9.87 -12.24
CA ARG A 180 -13.73 -10.42 -10.87
C ARG A 180 -13.92 -9.35 -9.81
N ASP A 181 -13.70 -8.07 -10.16
CA ASP A 181 -13.71 -6.94 -9.24
C ASP A 181 -14.99 -6.07 -9.30
N HIS A 182 -15.96 -6.37 -10.16
CA HIS A 182 -17.22 -5.63 -10.28
C HIS A 182 -18.41 -6.22 -9.50
N GLY A 183 -18.13 -7.03 -8.48
CA GLY A 183 -18.85 -6.77 -7.24
C GLY A 183 -18.26 -5.46 -6.70
N VAL A 184 -18.96 -4.35 -6.87
CA VAL A 184 -18.73 -3.17 -6.03
C VAL A 184 -19.82 -3.18 -4.97
N LEU A 185 -19.42 -2.96 -3.73
CA LEU A 185 -20.36 -2.79 -2.63
C LEU A 185 -20.24 -1.37 -2.11
N GLU A 186 -21.32 -0.86 -1.54
CA GLU A 186 -21.24 0.32 -0.71
C GLU A 186 -20.28 0.03 0.46
N VAL A 187 -19.37 0.98 0.72
CA VAL A 187 -18.40 0.86 1.81
C VAL A 187 -19.10 0.59 3.15
N ASP A 188 -20.26 1.20 3.37
CA ASP A 188 -21.01 1.11 4.62
C ASP A 188 -21.53 -0.31 4.85
N SER A 189 -22.09 -0.93 3.81
CA SER A 189 -22.55 -2.32 3.84
C SER A 189 -21.40 -3.31 4.11
N LEU A 190 -20.24 -3.11 3.46
CA LEU A 190 -19.07 -3.95 3.73
C LEU A 190 -18.59 -3.79 5.17
N LEU A 191 -18.43 -2.55 5.65
CA LEU A 191 -17.95 -2.29 7.00
C LEU A 191 -18.91 -2.84 8.05
N ALA A 192 -20.22 -2.72 7.85
CA ALA A 192 -21.24 -3.28 8.72
C ALA A 192 -21.13 -4.81 8.82
N GLU A 193 -21.00 -5.49 7.69
CA GLU A 193 -20.81 -6.94 7.67
C GLU A 193 -19.52 -7.38 8.39
N VAL A 194 -18.42 -6.64 8.20
CA VAL A 194 -17.17 -6.92 8.92
C VAL A 194 -17.36 -6.75 10.43
N VAL A 195 -18.08 -5.71 10.87
CA VAL A 195 -18.40 -5.51 12.30
C VAL A 195 -19.16 -6.71 12.86
N GLU A 196 -20.21 -7.17 12.19
CA GLU A 196 -20.97 -8.36 12.62
C GLU A 196 -20.13 -9.63 12.65
N LEU A 197 -19.27 -9.85 11.65
CA LEU A 197 -18.38 -11.02 11.60
C LEU A 197 -17.40 -11.02 12.79
N LEU A 198 -16.85 -9.86 13.14
CA LEU A 198 -15.91 -9.72 14.25
C LEU A 198 -16.57 -9.81 15.64
N GLN A 199 -17.89 -9.67 15.73
CA GLN A 199 -18.63 -10.01 16.95
C GLN A 199 -18.76 -11.54 17.13
N LYS A 200 -18.78 -12.30 16.03
CA LYS A 200 -18.96 -13.76 16.02
C LYS A 200 -17.65 -14.54 16.08
N GLY A 201 -16.51 -13.90 15.77
CA GLY A 201 -15.22 -14.58 15.74
C GLY A 201 -14.02 -13.64 15.55
N PRO A 202 -12.79 -14.20 15.58
CA PRO A 202 -11.58 -13.42 15.41
C PRO A 202 -11.42 -12.90 13.97
N TYR A 203 -10.64 -11.83 13.82
CA TYR A 203 -10.19 -11.36 12.52
C TYR A 203 -9.31 -12.41 11.83
N GLN A 204 -9.56 -12.65 10.54
CA GLN A 204 -8.88 -13.67 9.74
C GLN A 204 -8.10 -13.03 8.59
N THR A 205 -6.84 -13.43 8.47
CA THR A 205 -6.00 -13.09 7.31
C THR A 205 -5.98 -14.22 6.29
N LYS A 206 -5.77 -13.86 5.01
CA LYS A 206 -5.60 -14.83 3.92
C LYS A 206 -4.42 -15.78 4.18
N TYR A 207 -3.34 -15.30 4.79
CA TYR A 207 -2.14 -16.10 5.04
C TYR A 207 -2.37 -17.21 6.05
N GLU A 208 -3.12 -16.92 7.11
CA GLU A 208 -3.37 -17.88 8.20
C GLU A 208 -4.52 -18.84 7.89
N HIS A 209 -5.56 -18.37 7.19
CA HIS A 209 -6.83 -19.09 7.07
C HIS A 209 -7.20 -19.41 5.60
N GLY A 210 -6.36 -19.05 4.62
CA GLY A 210 -6.64 -19.20 3.19
C GLY A 210 -7.66 -18.20 2.63
N ILE A 211 -8.53 -17.66 3.48
CA ILE A 211 -9.57 -16.67 3.19
C ILE A 211 -9.52 -15.55 4.24
N SER A 212 -9.75 -14.30 3.83
CA SER A 212 -9.71 -13.14 4.75
C SER A 212 -11.12 -12.73 5.19
N THR A 213 -11.24 -12.10 6.37
CA THR A 213 -12.53 -11.54 6.85
C THR A 213 -13.15 -10.60 5.83
N GLY A 214 -12.36 -9.75 5.16
CA GLY A 214 -12.88 -8.85 4.14
C GLY A 214 -13.47 -9.58 2.93
N TYR A 215 -12.88 -10.71 2.53
CA TYR A 215 -13.41 -11.52 1.43
C TYR A 215 -14.72 -12.23 1.83
N ILE A 216 -14.81 -12.75 3.05
CA ILE A 216 -16.04 -13.35 3.58
C ILE A 216 -17.15 -12.30 3.65
N ALA A 217 -16.85 -11.13 4.23
CA ALA A 217 -17.80 -10.03 4.34
C ALA A 217 -18.32 -9.60 2.96
N PHE A 218 -17.42 -9.46 2.00
CA PHE A 218 -17.79 -9.11 0.63
C PHE A 218 -18.80 -10.12 0.04
N GLY A 219 -18.50 -11.41 0.14
CA GLY A 219 -19.40 -12.46 -0.34
C GLY A 219 -20.76 -12.47 0.36
N ASN A 220 -20.79 -12.26 1.67
CA ASN A 220 -22.03 -12.20 2.44
C ASN A 220 -22.92 -11.03 2.02
N VAL A 221 -22.36 -9.83 1.88
CA VAL A 221 -23.12 -8.66 1.44
C VAL A 221 -23.67 -8.90 0.03
N GLN A 222 -22.87 -9.45 -0.88
CA GLN A 222 -23.33 -9.76 -2.23
C GLN A 222 -24.51 -10.73 -2.22
N LEU A 223 -24.45 -11.80 -1.42
CA LEU A 223 -25.56 -12.73 -1.23
C LEU A 223 -26.80 -12.04 -0.65
N LYS A 224 -26.64 -11.14 0.33
CA LYS A 224 -27.76 -10.36 0.92
C LYS A 224 -28.41 -9.44 -0.12
N VAL A 225 -27.61 -8.77 -0.95
CA VAL A 225 -28.10 -7.92 -2.04
C VAL A 225 -28.88 -8.75 -3.07
N GLU A 226 -28.34 -9.91 -3.47
CA GLU A 226 -29.02 -10.84 -4.38
C GLU A 226 -30.35 -11.34 -3.81
N GLN A 227 -30.41 -11.60 -2.51
CA GLN A 227 -31.63 -12.02 -1.81
C GLN A 227 -32.64 -10.87 -1.60
N ASN A 228 -32.20 -9.62 -1.67
CA ASN A 228 -33.01 -8.43 -1.47
C ASN A 228 -33.33 -7.70 -2.78
N ASP A 229 -33.46 -8.45 -3.88
CA ASP A 229 -33.77 -7.94 -5.22
C ASP A 229 -32.86 -6.77 -5.66
N GLY A 230 -31.58 -6.83 -5.33
CA GLY A 230 -30.58 -5.82 -5.67
C GLY A 230 -30.53 -4.61 -4.74
N ARG A 231 -31.31 -4.59 -3.66
CA ARG A 231 -31.27 -3.50 -2.66
C ARG A 231 -30.17 -3.74 -1.63
N ALA A 232 -29.63 -2.64 -1.10
CA ALA A 232 -28.66 -2.68 -0.02
C ALA A 232 -29.23 -3.41 1.21
N PRO A 233 -28.41 -4.20 1.92
CA PRO A 233 -28.83 -4.84 3.17
C PRO A 233 -29.03 -3.81 4.27
N GLU A 234 -30.04 -4.03 5.11
CA GLU A 234 -30.25 -3.28 6.34
C GLU A 234 -29.43 -3.88 7.47
N TYR A 235 -28.85 -3.01 8.32
CA TYR A 235 -28.05 -3.39 9.47
C TYR A 235 -28.57 -2.70 10.74
N PRO A 236 -28.38 -3.30 11.92
CA PRO A 236 -28.75 -2.69 13.20
C PRO A 236 -28.10 -1.30 13.43
N ASP A 237 -28.81 -0.41 14.13
CA ASP A 237 -28.36 0.97 14.37
C ASP A 237 -27.00 1.04 15.11
N ASP A 238 -26.73 0.12 16.03
CA ASP A 238 -25.46 0.05 16.78
C ASP A 238 -24.28 -0.38 15.89
N VAL A 239 -24.54 -1.24 14.89
CA VAL A 239 -23.58 -1.59 13.84
C VAL A 239 -23.30 -0.38 12.97
N MET A 240 -24.34 0.34 12.53
CA MET A 240 -24.19 1.53 11.68
C MET A 240 -23.48 2.68 12.39
N GLU A 241 -23.71 2.87 13.70
CA GLU A 241 -22.95 3.84 14.50
C GLU A 241 -21.47 3.46 14.59
N SER A 242 -21.17 2.16 14.71
CA SER A 242 -19.78 1.68 14.66
C SER A 242 -19.14 1.96 13.30
N VAL A 243 -19.85 1.74 12.20
CA VAL A 243 -19.40 2.09 10.84
C VAL A 243 -19.10 3.58 10.72
N ARG A 244 -19.98 4.44 11.25
CA ARG A 244 -19.78 5.90 11.25
C ARG A 244 -18.48 6.30 11.95
N LEU A 245 -18.23 5.74 13.14
CA LEU A 245 -17.01 5.99 13.92
C LEU A 245 -15.74 5.49 13.19
N ILE A 246 -15.81 4.32 12.55
CA ILE A 246 -14.71 3.76 11.77
C ILE A 246 -14.39 4.65 10.57
N LYS A 247 -15.40 5.11 9.81
CA LYS A 247 -15.21 6.04 8.69
C LYS A 247 -14.57 7.35 9.15
N GLN A 248 -15.05 7.91 10.26
CA GLN A 248 -14.47 9.14 10.83
C GLN A 248 -12.99 8.94 11.19
N MET A 249 -12.66 7.82 11.82
CA MET A 249 -11.28 7.47 12.16
C MET A 249 -10.38 7.33 10.92
N ILE A 250 -10.88 6.68 9.85
CA ILE A 250 -10.15 6.56 8.57
C ILE A 250 -9.95 7.94 7.94
N LEU A 251 -10.98 8.78 7.90
CA LEU A 251 -10.91 10.12 7.32
C LEU A 251 -9.97 11.06 8.09
N GLN A 252 -9.73 10.78 9.38
CA GLN A 252 -8.85 11.56 10.25
C GLN A 252 -7.42 10.98 10.38
N SER A 253 -7.14 9.78 9.85
CA SER A 253 -5.84 9.10 10.03
C SER A 253 -4.67 9.78 9.32
N GLU A 254 -3.57 10.07 10.00
CA GLU A 254 -2.38 10.63 9.35
C GLU A 254 -1.77 9.64 8.33
N PHE A 255 -1.18 10.16 7.26
CA PHE A 255 -0.50 9.36 6.24
C PHE A 255 0.83 10.00 5.84
N SER A 256 1.76 9.17 5.38
CA SER A 256 3.08 9.59 4.93
C SER A 256 3.06 10.10 3.49
N GLU A 257 3.43 11.38 3.29
CA GLU A 257 3.63 11.94 1.95
C GLU A 257 4.82 11.31 1.22
N THR A 258 5.84 10.83 1.95
CA THR A 258 7.04 10.22 1.34
C THR A 258 6.82 8.78 0.88
N GLU A 259 5.88 8.06 1.50
CA GLU A 259 5.53 6.67 1.15
C GLU A 259 4.10 6.54 0.60
N ARG A 260 3.59 7.60 -0.02
CA ARG A 260 2.21 7.76 -0.48
C ARG A 260 1.62 6.54 -1.20
N LEU A 261 2.40 5.83 -2.00
CA LEU A 261 1.94 4.67 -2.78
C LEU A 261 1.82 3.36 -1.96
N LYS A 262 2.42 3.31 -0.76
CA LYS A 262 2.42 2.14 0.12
C LYS A 262 1.61 2.37 1.39
N ASP A 263 1.20 3.62 1.64
CA ASP A 263 0.45 3.98 2.84
C ASP A 263 -0.99 3.46 2.78
N ILE A 264 -1.29 2.53 3.70
CA ILE A 264 -2.61 1.90 3.80
C ILE A 264 -3.69 2.90 4.24
N SER A 265 -3.36 3.90 5.07
CA SER A 265 -4.29 4.93 5.54
C SER A 265 -4.79 5.77 4.37
N LEU A 266 -3.89 6.11 3.43
CA LEU A 266 -4.28 6.85 2.23
C LEU A 266 -5.20 6.02 1.31
N SER A 267 -4.92 4.72 1.17
CA SER A 267 -5.76 3.82 0.40
C SER A 267 -7.17 3.70 1.00
N GLN A 268 -7.27 3.53 2.32
CA GLN A 268 -8.54 3.48 3.03
C GLN A 268 -9.32 4.79 2.90
N ARG A 269 -8.67 5.96 3.02
CA ARG A 269 -9.30 7.27 2.80
C ARG A 269 -9.89 7.41 1.40
N ASN A 270 -9.12 7.02 0.38
CA ASN A 270 -9.60 7.08 -1.00
C ASN A 270 -10.80 6.16 -1.21
N ILE A 271 -10.80 4.96 -0.64
CA ILE A 271 -11.93 4.02 -0.71
C ILE A 271 -13.17 4.63 -0.03
N VAL A 272 -13.03 5.17 1.19
CA VAL A 272 -14.14 5.82 1.91
C VAL A 272 -14.69 7.03 1.14
N ASN A 273 -13.83 7.88 0.58
CA ASN A 273 -14.25 9.05 -0.20
C ASN A 273 -14.96 8.66 -1.50
N ASN A 274 -14.58 7.53 -2.11
CA ASN A 274 -15.23 7.01 -3.31
C ASN A 274 -16.59 6.36 -3.00
N GLY A 275 -16.86 5.98 -1.75
CA GLY A 275 -18.14 5.38 -1.31
C GLY A 275 -18.34 3.91 -1.67
N TYR A 276 -17.48 3.35 -2.53
CA TYR A 276 -17.58 1.96 -2.99
C TYR A 276 -16.27 1.19 -2.82
N VAL A 277 -16.39 -0.12 -2.66
CA VAL A 277 -15.28 -1.05 -2.43
C VAL A 277 -15.35 -2.24 -3.37
N THR A 278 -14.21 -2.64 -3.94
CA THR A 278 -14.09 -3.87 -4.74
C THR A 278 -13.69 -5.06 -3.87
N VAL A 279 -13.83 -6.28 -4.41
CA VAL A 279 -13.37 -7.53 -3.77
C VAL A 279 -11.90 -7.44 -3.34
N ALA A 280 -11.03 -6.90 -4.20
CA ALA A 280 -9.60 -6.74 -3.91
C ALA A 280 -9.33 -5.72 -2.77
N GLN A 281 -10.20 -4.72 -2.60
CA GLN A 281 -10.09 -3.68 -1.58
C GLN A 281 -10.74 -4.10 -0.25
N ALA A 282 -11.64 -5.09 -0.26
CA ALA A 282 -12.37 -5.51 0.93
C ALA A 282 -11.47 -5.94 2.12
N PRO A 283 -10.34 -6.66 1.93
CA PRO A 283 -9.42 -6.98 3.02
C PRO A 283 -8.77 -5.75 3.66
N ILE A 284 -8.50 -4.70 2.86
CA ILE A 284 -7.90 -3.44 3.34
C ILE A 284 -8.88 -2.72 4.28
N MET A 285 -10.17 -2.71 3.92
CA MET A 285 -11.22 -2.10 4.74
C MET A 285 -11.52 -2.93 5.99
N ALA A 286 -11.52 -4.26 5.89
CA ALA A 286 -11.73 -5.13 7.04
C ALA A 286 -10.63 -4.98 8.11
N GLY A 287 -9.37 -4.75 7.67
CA GLY A 287 -8.27 -4.43 8.58
C GLY A 287 -8.49 -3.14 9.37
N ALA A 288 -9.17 -2.13 8.80
CA ALA A 288 -9.50 -0.89 9.50
C ALA A 288 -10.45 -1.14 10.68
N VAL A 289 -11.45 -2.01 10.48
CA VAL A 289 -12.39 -2.40 11.54
C VAL A 289 -11.68 -3.13 12.67
N ALA A 290 -10.82 -4.10 12.33
CA ALA A 290 -10.05 -4.85 13.31
C ALA A 290 -9.13 -3.93 14.14
N TRP A 291 -8.49 -2.95 13.48
CA TRP A 291 -7.67 -1.95 14.16
C TRP A 291 -8.49 -1.03 15.08
N HIS A 292 -9.66 -0.58 14.63
CA HIS A 292 -10.58 0.23 15.44
C HIS A 292 -11.00 -0.51 16.71
N ASN A 293 -11.41 -1.78 16.60
CA ASN A 293 -11.82 -2.60 17.74
C ASN A 293 -10.66 -2.81 18.73
N LYS A 294 -9.44 -3.00 18.23
CA LYS A 294 -8.24 -3.05 19.07
C LYS A 294 -7.99 -1.73 19.80
N HIS A 295 -8.17 -0.59 19.14
CA HIS A 295 -8.04 0.73 19.76
C HIS A 295 -9.09 0.96 20.86
N LYS A 296 -10.36 0.63 20.61
CA LYS A 296 -11.43 0.69 21.62
C LYS A 296 -11.11 -0.18 22.83
N LYS A 297 -10.65 -1.41 22.60
CA LYS A 297 -10.27 -2.32 23.70
C LYS A 297 -9.12 -1.74 24.54
N LEU A 298 -8.08 -1.21 23.90
CA LEU A 298 -6.97 -0.55 24.59
C LEU A 298 -7.41 0.70 25.36
N GLN A 299 -8.38 1.47 24.86
CA GLN A 299 -8.94 2.61 25.58
C GLN A 299 -9.76 2.17 26.78
N ALA A 300 -10.64 1.17 26.62
CA ALA A 300 -11.42 0.60 27.73
C ALA A 300 -10.52 -0.03 28.80
N GLU A 301 -9.44 -0.72 28.41
CA GLU A 301 -8.43 -1.23 29.34
C GLU A 301 -7.74 -0.09 30.10
N ARG A 302 -7.35 1.00 29.41
CA ARG A 302 -6.76 2.19 30.04
C ARG A 302 -7.74 2.93 30.97
N GLU A 303 -9.02 2.97 30.63
CA GLU A 303 -10.06 3.59 31.45
C GLU A 303 -10.37 2.72 32.68
N ALA A 304 -10.44 1.40 32.51
CA ALA A 304 -10.58 0.43 33.60
C ALA A 304 -9.36 0.47 34.54
N GLU A 305 -8.16 0.50 33.99
CA GLU A 305 -6.90 0.68 34.74
C GLU A 305 -6.81 2.07 35.41
N GLY A 306 -7.36 3.11 34.77
CA GLY A 306 -7.48 4.46 35.31
C GLY A 306 -8.44 4.57 36.50
N SER A 307 -9.35 3.61 36.66
CA SER A 307 -10.29 3.49 37.78
C SER A 307 -9.85 2.55 38.92
N ALA A 308 -8.71 1.86 38.77
CA ALA A 308 -8.06 1.16 39.88
C ALA A 308 -7.28 2.17 40.77
N PRO A 309 -7.24 2.01 42.11
CA PRO A 309 -6.55 2.95 42.99
C PRO A 309 -5.07 3.08 42.60
N LYS A 310 -4.66 4.31 42.24
CA LYS A 310 -3.33 4.72 41.78
C LYS A 310 -2.23 4.38 42.79
N ALA A 311 -1.77 3.13 42.83
CA ALA A 311 -0.54 2.75 43.51
C ALA A 311 0.72 2.95 42.63
N GLN A 312 0.57 3.25 41.34
CA GLN A 312 1.67 3.29 40.34
C GLN A 312 2.18 4.70 39.96
N SER A 313 1.80 5.76 40.67
CA SER A 313 2.23 7.14 40.32
C SER A 313 3.76 7.31 40.36
N ASN A 314 4.47 6.53 41.19
CA ASN A 314 5.90 6.72 41.45
C ASN A 314 6.81 5.72 40.72
N VAL A 315 6.29 4.91 39.77
CA VAL A 315 7.13 3.96 39.02
C VAL A 315 8.17 4.69 38.16
N GLY A 316 9.44 4.34 38.31
CA GLY A 316 10.54 4.77 37.44
C GLY A 316 10.87 6.27 37.49
N THR A 317 10.74 6.91 38.66
CA THR A 317 11.05 8.33 38.85
C THR A 317 12.52 8.63 39.14
N ALA A 318 13.33 7.61 39.40
CA ALA A 318 14.75 7.74 39.73
C ALA A 318 15.58 6.53 39.27
N HIS A 319 16.86 6.78 39.02
CA HIS A 319 17.87 5.74 38.80
C HIS A 319 18.50 5.27 40.12
N LEU A 320 18.91 4.00 40.17
CA LEU A 320 19.60 3.39 41.30
C LEU A 320 21.10 3.19 41.04
N GLY A 321 21.91 3.67 41.98
CA GLY A 321 23.38 3.53 42.00
C GLY A 321 24.12 4.38 40.97
N ALA A 322 25.44 4.49 41.12
CA ALA A 322 26.31 5.08 40.12
C ALA A 322 26.76 4.03 39.09
N VAL A 323 27.11 4.47 37.88
CA VAL A 323 27.66 3.60 36.84
C VAL A 323 28.92 2.89 37.36
N LYS A 324 28.98 1.57 37.16
CA LYS A 324 29.95 0.59 37.70
C LYS A 324 29.71 0.11 39.13
N ASP A 325 28.78 0.69 39.88
CA ASP A 325 28.42 0.17 41.21
C ASP A 325 27.94 -1.27 41.09
N ARG A 326 28.39 -2.13 42.00
CA ARG A 326 27.92 -3.51 42.10
C ARG A 326 26.87 -3.58 43.20
N ILE A 327 25.64 -3.87 42.81
CA ILE A 327 24.45 -3.79 43.68
C ILE A 327 23.79 -5.15 43.75
N VAL A 328 23.28 -5.48 44.93
CA VAL A 328 22.41 -6.64 45.18
C VAL A 328 20.99 -6.13 45.34
N PHE A 329 20.12 -6.49 44.41
CA PHE A 329 18.69 -6.23 44.49
C PHE A 329 17.99 -7.46 45.03
N LYS A 330 17.05 -7.24 45.95
CA LYS A 330 16.24 -8.29 46.55
C LYS A 330 14.83 -8.21 46.00
N ASN A 331 14.18 -9.36 45.91
CA ASN A 331 12.74 -9.45 45.75
C ASN A 331 12.18 -8.68 44.52
N LEU A 332 12.96 -8.60 43.45
CA LEU A 332 12.57 -7.90 42.23
C LEU A 332 11.41 -8.63 41.56
N GLN A 333 10.31 -7.91 41.31
CA GLN A 333 9.19 -8.42 40.55
C GLN A 333 9.45 -8.30 39.05
N VAL A 334 9.35 -9.40 38.32
CA VAL A 334 9.46 -9.44 36.87
C VAL A 334 8.17 -8.92 36.24
N VAL A 335 8.25 -7.81 35.50
CA VAL A 335 7.09 -7.16 34.86
C VAL A 335 7.15 -7.26 33.32
N GLY A 336 8.32 -7.55 32.77
CA GLY A 336 8.51 -7.76 31.34
C GLY A 336 9.59 -8.79 31.06
N VAL A 337 9.24 -9.78 30.24
CA VAL A 337 10.15 -10.81 29.72
C VAL A 337 10.07 -10.79 28.20
N TRP A 338 11.22 -10.71 27.54
CA TRP A 338 11.31 -10.84 26.09
C TRP A 338 12.52 -11.71 25.73
N ALA A 339 12.25 -12.91 25.23
CA ALA A 339 13.24 -13.81 24.68
C ALA A 339 13.43 -13.54 23.18
N GLY A 340 14.68 -13.61 22.72
CA GLY A 340 14.99 -13.44 21.31
C GLY A 340 16.37 -13.99 20.96
N THR A 341 16.73 -13.83 19.69
CA THR A 341 18.01 -14.26 19.14
C THR A 341 18.73 -13.03 18.58
N SER A 342 20.02 -12.88 18.87
CA SER A 342 20.82 -11.78 18.32
C SER A 342 21.00 -11.94 16.80
N ASP A 343 21.44 -10.86 16.16
CA ASP A 343 21.89 -10.83 14.76
C ASP A 343 22.92 -11.93 14.43
N ARG A 344 23.71 -12.34 15.42
CA ARG A 344 24.72 -13.40 15.31
C ARG A 344 24.23 -14.78 15.76
N GLY A 345 22.92 -14.95 15.97
CA GLY A 345 22.32 -16.25 16.31
C GLY A 345 22.40 -16.63 17.80
N PHE A 346 22.87 -15.75 18.69
CA PHE A 346 22.98 -16.07 20.12
C PHE A 346 21.66 -15.80 20.86
N PRO A 347 21.16 -16.75 21.67
CA PRO A 347 19.95 -16.55 22.45
C PRO A 347 20.17 -15.48 23.53
N PHE A 348 19.13 -14.73 23.84
CA PHE A 348 19.15 -13.78 24.96
C PHE A 348 17.76 -13.57 25.55
N THR A 349 17.73 -13.08 26.78
CA THR A 349 16.49 -12.69 27.48
C THR A 349 16.64 -11.25 27.97
N LYS A 350 15.69 -10.39 27.60
CA LYS A 350 15.58 -9.04 28.15
C LYS A 350 14.52 -9.04 29.25
N LEU A 351 14.94 -8.66 30.45
CA LEU A 351 14.11 -8.53 31.63
C LEU A 351 13.87 -7.06 31.97
N THR A 352 12.65 -6.74 32.35
CA THR A 352 12.25 -5.50 33.01
C THR A 352 11.64 -5.87 34.35
N MET A 353 12.17 -5.28 35.42
CA MET A 353 11.85 -5.64 36.80
C MET A 353 11.58 -4.39 37.63
N LEU A 354 10.81 -4.55 38.70
CA LEU A 354 10.54 -3.54 39.70
C LEU A 354 11.05 -3.98 41.07
N ASP A 355 11.64 -3.05 41.83
CA ASP A 355 11.88 -3.26 43.25
C ASP A 355 10.65 -2.86 44.09
N ASP A 356 10.72 -3.03 45.41
CA ASP A 356 9.63 -2.69 46.33
C ASP A 356 9.32 -1.17 46.38
N GLN A 357 10.20 -0.34 45.81
CA GLN A 357 10.02 1.12 45.70
C GLN A 357 9.58 1.55 44.28
N ASN A 358 9.30 0.59 43.39
CA ASN A 358 8.93 0.79 42.00
C ASN A 358 10.00 1.43 41.10
N HIS A 359 11.28 1.31 41.44
CA HIS A 359 12.36 1.64 40.52
C HIS A 359 12.40 0.61 39.39
N VAL A 360 12.77 1.05 38.18
CA VAL A 360 12.83 0.19 37.00
C VAL A 360 14.25 -0.33 36.79
N ILE A 361 14.43 -1.64 36.87
CA ILE A 361 15.70 -2.32 36.60
C ILE A 361 15.57 -3.10 35.30
N THR A 362 16.53 -2.93 34.39
CA THR A 362 16.56 -3.68 33.13
C THR A 362 17.85 -4.48 32.98
N TRP A 363 17.74 -5.70 32.46
CA TRP A 363 18.88 -6.57 32.23
C TRP A 363 18.71 -7.37 30.94
N LYS A 364 19.77 -7.43 30.12
CA LYS A 364 19.87 -8.33 28.97
C LYS A 364 20.78 -9.50 29.32
N ALA A 365 20.21 -10.65 29.66
CA ALA A 365 20.93 -11.90 29.88
C ALA A 365 21.38 -12.49 28.53
N SER A 366 22.58 -13.05 28.48
CA SER A 366 23.17 -13.67 27.29
C SER A 366 22.67 -15.09 27.00
N THR A 367 21.59 -15.52 27.67
CA THR A 367 20.98 -16.84 27.56
C THR A 367 19.46 -16.72 27.66
N HIS A 368 18.76 -17.81 27.34
CA HIS A 368 17.36 -17.94 27.73
C HIS A 368 17.26 -18.17 29.24
N LEU A 369 16.39 -17.41 29.89
CA LEU A 369 16.02 -17.58 31.28
C LEU A 369 14.56 -18.04 31.31
N ASP A 370 14.29 -19.06 32.11
CA ASP A 370 12.95 -19.58 32.35
C ASP A 370 12.31 -18.77 33.48
N LEU A 371 11.71 -17.64 33.12
CA LEU A 371 11.07 -16.69 34.03
C LEU A 371 9.82 -16.14 33.37
N ASP A 372 8.76 -16.03 34.16
CA ASP A 372 7.48 -15.48 33.74
C ASP A 372 7.20 -14.12 34.39
N LYS A 373 6.22 -13.40 33.82
CA LYS A 373 5.72 -12.17 34.44
C LYS A 373 5.05 -12.50 35.78
N GLY A 374 5.43 -11.76 36.81
CA GLY A 374 4.95 -11.97 38.18
C GLY A 374 5.97 -12.66 39.08
N ASP A 375 6.98 -13.32 38.51
CA ASP A 375 8.04 -13.96 39.28
C ASP A 375 8.83 -12.97 40.13
N ARG A 376 9.36 -13.44 41.26
CA ARG A 376 10.20 -12.66 42.17
C ARG A 376 11.60 -13.24 42.21
N ILE A 377 12.61 -12.41 41.93
CA ILE A 377 14.01 -12.83 41.86
C ILE A 377 14.93 -11.92 42.67
N ASN A 378 16.07 -12.45 43.12
CA ASN A 378 17.17 -11.64 43.63
C ASN A 378 18.25 -11.53 42.56
N LEU A 379 18.81 -10.33 42.38
CA LEU A 379 19.75 -10.05 41.30
C LEU A 379 20.98 -9.33 41.84
N VAL A 380 22.16 -9.87 41.58
CA VAL A 380 23.42 -9.13 41.74
C VAL A 380 24.00 -8.78 40.39
N GLY A 381 24.52 -7.57 40.24
CA GLY A 381 25.17 -7.15 39.00
C GLY A 381 25.85 -5.81 39.14
N SER A 382 26.41 -5.31 38.04
CA SER A 382 26.97 -3.96 37.98
C SER A 382 26.08 -3.04 37.17
N VAL A 383 25.92 -1.79 37.61
CA VAL A 383 25.23 -0.75 36.85
C VAL A 383 26.04 -0.44 35.59
N LYS A 384 25.44 -0.68 34.43
CA LYS A 384 26.02 -0.39 33.12
C LYS A 384 25.79 1.06 32.72
N GLY A 385 24.61 1.59 33.03
CA GLY A 385 24.17 2.91 32.62
C GLY A 385 22.77 3.23 33.09
N HIS A 386 22.32 4.43 32.73
CA HIS A 386 20.99 4.95 33.02
C HIS A 386 20.30 5.29 31.71
N ALA A 387 19.03 4.92 31.59
CA ALA A 387 18.26 5.15 30.38
C ALA A 387 16.90 5.77 30.73
N THR A 388 16.50 6.79 29.97
CA THR A 388 15.16 7.37 30.02
C THR A 388 14.45 7.05 28.71
N PHE A 389 13.27 6.44 28.78
CA PHE A 389 12.50 6.08 27.59
C PHE A 389 11.00 6.04 27.85
N ASN A 390 10.21 6.25 26.80
CA ASN A 390 8.76 6.05 26.82
C ASN A 390 8.44 4.55 26.83
N SER A 391 7.99 4.05 27.98
CA SER A 391 7.65 2.64 28.14
C SER A 391 6.20 2.37 27.74
N LYS A 392 6.00 1.49 26.76
CA LYS A 392 4.66 0.97 26.44
C LYS A 392 4.06 0.15 27.58
N LEU A 393 4.91 -0.45 28.43
CA LEU A 393 4.47 -1.24 29.59
C LEU A 393 3.84 -0.36 30.68
N PHE A 394 4.32 0.88 30.82
CA PHE A 394 3.88 1.80 31.88
C PHE A 394 3.10 3.01 31.35
N GLY A 395 2.95 3.14 30.02
CA GLY A 395 2.25 4.24 29.37
C GLY A 395 2.86 5.63 29.59
N LYS A 396 4.12 5.71 30.07
CA LYS A 396 4.79 6.97 30.42
C LYS A 396 6.30 6.88 30.21
N GLU A 397 6.96 8.04 30.28
CA GLU A 397 8.42 8.12 30.36
C GLU A 397 8.89 7.55 31.71
N VAL A 398 9.90 6.68 31.65
CA VAL A 398 10.48 6.03 32.83
C VAL A 398 12.00 6.14 32.83
N GLN A 399 12.56 6.36 34.01
CA GLN A 399 13.98 6.27 34.30
C GLN A 399 14.31 4.84 34.74
N ALA A 400 15.18 4.16 34.00
CA ALA A 400 15.59 2.79 34.25
C ALA A 400 17.10 2.69 34.52
N THR A 401 17.48 1.79 35.43
CA THR A 401 18.87 1.38 35.63
C THR A 401 19.17 0.15 34.75
N GLU A 402 20.14 0.29 33.84
CA GLU A 402 20.61 -0.83 33.02
C GLU A 402 21.68 -1.61 33.77
N MET A 403 21.50 -2.92 33.89
CA MET A 403 22.41 -3.81 34.58
C MET A 403 23.23 -4.67 33.60
N THR A 404 24.46 -5.00 33.99
CA THR A 404 25.35 -5.91 33.28
C THR A 404 26.08 -6.85 34.23
N ARG A 405 26.61 -7.96 33.67
CA ARG A 405 27.34 -9.00 34.42
C ARG A 405 26.54 -9.48 35.63
N CYS A 406 25.26 -9.75 35.40
CA CYS A 406 24.34 -10.11 36.46
C CYS A 406 24.25 -11.62 36.67
N SER A 407 23.86 -11.99 37.88
CA SER A 407 23.55 -13.36 38.27
C SER A 407 22.32 -13.33 39.17
N ILE A 408 21.41 -14.28 38.94
CA ILE A 408 20.26 -14.49 39.82
C ILE A 408 20.77 -15.20 41.07
N LEU A 409 20.38 -14.72 42.25
CA LEU A 409 20.79 -15.27 43.52
C LEU A 409 19.65 -16.03 44.20
N THR A 410 20.00 -17.14 44.85
CA THR A 410 19.17 -17.77 45.87
C THR A 410 19.13 -16.92 47.14
N ASN A 411 18.16 -17.17 48.02
CA ASN A 411 18.05 -16.43 49.29
C ASN A 411 19.29 -16.61 50.19
N GLU A 412 19.92 -17.79 50.15
CA GLU A 412 21.14 -18.07 50.92
C GLU A 412 22.32 -17.24 50.40
N GLU A 413 22.50 -17.16 49.07
CA GLU A 413 23.57 -16.37 48.45
C GLU A 413 23.40 -14.86 48.67
N VAL A 414 22.16 -14.37 48.78
CA VAL A 414 21.90 -12.97 49.16
C VAL A 414 22.44 -12.67 50.55
N LEU A 415 22.20 -13.55 51.52
CA LEU A 415 22.71 -13.39 52.89
C LEU A 415 24.23 -13.43 52.94
N GLU A 416 24.87 -14.19 52.05
CA GLU A 416 26.34 -14.24 51.95
C GLU A 416 26.93 -13.00 51.29
N ALA A 417 26.28 -12.46 50.26
CA ALA A 417 26.70 -11.26 49.56
C ALA A 417 26.66 -10.00 50.45
N GLU A 418 25.83 -10.03 51.50
CA GLU A 418 25.70 -8.95 52.49
C GLU A 418 26.68 -9.04 53.66
N LYS A 419 27.37 -10.17 53.85
CA LYS A 419 28.38 -10.27 54.91
C LYS A 419 29.45 -9.20 54.64
N PRO A 420 29.71 -8.27 55.57
CA PRO A 420 30.75 -7.26 55.38
C PRO A 420 32.06 -7.98 55.10
N LYS A 421 32.69 -7.67 53.97
CA LYS A 421 34.02 -8.21 53.65
C LYS A 421 34.95 -7.86 54.81
N LYS A 422 35.26 -8.83 55.67
CA LYS A 422 36.29 -8.68 56.71
C LYS A 422 37.51 -8.11 56.00
N ALA A 423 37.92 -6.91 56.40
CA ALA A 423 39.07 -6.23 55.84
C ALA A 423 40.24 -7.21 55.85
N ARG A 424 40.71 -7.59 54.66
CA ARG A 424 41.90 -8.41 54.51
C ARG A 424 43.08 -7.53 54.92
N THR A 425 43.36 -7.50 56.22
CA THR A 425 44.46 -6.75 56.78
C THR A 425 45.75 -7.38 56.26
N ARG A 426 46.47 -6.63 55.42
CA ARG A 426 47.89 -6.83 55.15
C ARG A 426 48.58 -6.77 56.52
N LYS A 427 49.08 -7.89 57.04
CA LYS A 427 49.99 -7.91 58.18
C LYS A 427 51.30 -8.51 57.70
N ALA A 428 52.32 -7.66 57.65
CA ALA A 428 53.71 -8.03 57.48
C ALA A 428 54.15 -8.96 58.62
N GLN A 429 54.94 -9.97 58.28
CA GLN A 429 55.98 -10.48 59.16
C GLN A 429 57.11 -11.01 58.28
N GLU A 430 58.11 -10.15 58.11
CA GLU A 430 59.49 -10.53 57.86
C GLU A 430 60.01 -11.38 59.03
N GLU A 431 60.87 -12.33 58.64
CA GLU A 431 62.11 -12.75 59.29
C GLU A 431 62.18 -13.76 60.45
N SER A 432 63.13 -14.68 60.20
CA SER A 432 63.99 -15.42 61.16
C SER A 432 63.39 -16.75 61.67
N LEU A 433 64.00 -17.94 61.60
CA LEU A 433 65.37 -18.46 61.55
C LEU A 433 65.28 -19.85 60.84
N SER A 434 66.29 -20.46 60.22
CA SER A 434 67.68 -20.60 60.62
C SER A 434 68.50 -21.27 59.48
N PRO A 435 69.85 -21.21 59.53
CA PRO A 435 70.78 -21.59 58.48
C PRO A 435 71.45 -22.96 58.70
N ALA A 436 72.47 -23.23 57.88
CA ALA A 436 73.49 -24.28 57.92
C ALA A 436 73.11 -25.59 57.19
N ALA A 437 73.95 -26.18 56.35
CA ALA A 437 75.35 -25.95 55.98
C ALA A 437 75.60 -26.45 54.56
#